data_AF-A0A7V3PQG0-F1
#
_entry.id   AF-A0A7V3PQG0-F1
#
_cell.length_a   1.000
_cell.length_b   1.000
_cell.length_c   1.000
_cell.angle_alpha   90.00
_cell.angle_beta   90.00
_cell.angle_gamma   90.00
#
_symmetry.space_group_name_H-M   'P 1'
#
loop_
_entity.id
_entity.type
_entity.pdbx_description
1 polymer ?
#
loop_
_entity_poly.entity_id
_entity_poly.type
_entity_poly.pdbx_seq_one_letter_code
_entity_poly.pdbx_strand_id
1 'polypeptide(L)'
;MRVDRFDWHLIVFHSGDVRRYLEAGGAPEKAIIHFLSWDAGIIDPWWGKDTFFARVDKIRAWGISKIVSVDFSAWADMPLVAQAYNYYKSAVVNSDLVKAGFSVIPNVQWSRPSLHGMVFSFWGRRDFVLVDCNHNVSKPENARLFWAGADQMLDTMAPRTLWLWGGPKPALEGMVRRARARNIPNVLIVPSRAKVLSALCRARKERAKCSSLKVG
;
A
#
# COMPACT_ATOMS: atom_id res chain seq x y z
N MET A 1 16.68 5.49 -13.55
CA MET A 1 15.36 4.79 -13.51
C MET A 1 14.29 5.86 -13.57
N ARG A 2 13.58 5.95 -14.70
CA ARG A 2 12.48 6.86 -14.96
C ARG A 2 11.27 6.41 -14.13
N VAL A 3 10.30 7.30 -13.89
CA VAL A 3 9.04 7.03 -13.15
C VAL A 3 8.09 6.11 -13.97
N ASP A 4 8.62 5.43 -14.98
CA ASP A 4 7.97 4.51 -15.93
C ASP A 4 8.17 3.02 -15.57
N ARG A 5 8.97 2.69 -14.55
CA ARG A 5 9.31 1.31 -14.17
C ARG A 5 8.63 0.82 -12.90
N PHE A 6 7.31 0.71 -12.96
CA PHE A 6 6.62 -0.28 -12.15
C PHE A 6 5.74 -1.14 -13.05
N ASP A 7 6.12 -2.42 -13.17
CA ASP A 7 5.19 -3.43 -13.65
C ASP A 7 4.01 -3.60 -12.69
N TRP A 8 4.14 -3.15 -11.44
CA TRP A 8 3.18 -3.41 -10.38
C TRP A 8 2.14 -2.31 -10.20
N HIS A 9 0.90 -2.71 -9.88
CA HIS A 9 -0.23 -1.79 -9.80
C HIS A 9 -1.00 -1.95 -8.50
N LEU A 10 -1.08 -0.87 -7.71
CA LEU A 10 -1.96 -0.80 -6.55
C LEU A 10 -3.42 -0.70 -7.00
N ILE A 11 -4.24 -1.68 -6.61
CA ILE A 11 -5.65 -1.78 -6.96
C ILE A 11 -6.49 -1.87 -5.69
N VAL A 12 -7.48 -1.00 -5.56
CA VAL A 12 -8.38 -0.99 -4.40
C VAL A 12 -9.40 -2.12 -4.52
N PHE A 13 -9.56 -2.92 -3.47
CA PHE A 13 -10.37 -4.15 -3.53
C PHE A 13 -11.88 -3.88 -3.73
N HIS A 14 -12.46 -2.91 -3.00
CA HIS A 14 -13.92 -2.81 -2.83
C HIS A 14 -14.65 -2.05 -3.97
N SER A 15 -13.94 -1.29 -4.79
CA SER A 15 -14.49 -0.35 -5.78
C SER A 15 -14.76 -0.97 -7.17
N GLY A 16 -14.75 -2.30 -7.26
CA GLY A 16 -14.81 -3.02 -8.55
C GLY A 16 -13.55 -2.83 -9.41
N ASP A 17 -12.49 -2.26 -8.84
CA ASP A 17 -11.29 -1.88 -9.60
C ASP A 17 -10.47 -3.08 -10.04
N VAL A 18 -10.49 -4.18 -9.28
CA VAL A 18 -9.82 -5.42 -9.70
C VAL A 18 -10.43 -5.92 -11.00
N ARG A 19 -11.76 -5.97 -11.07
CA ARG A 19 -12.46 -6.40 -12.28
C ARG A 19 -12.15 -5.48 -13.46
N ARG A 20 -12.22 -4.16 -13.25
CA ARG A 20 -11.89 -3.15 -14.29
C ARG A 20 -10.44 -3.25 -14.76
N TYR A 21 -9.51 -3.50 -13.86
CA TYR A 21 -8.10 -3.70 -14.18
C TYR A 21 -7.91 -4.91 -15.08
N LEU A 22 -8.49 -6.05 -14.70
CA LEU A 22 -8.42 -7.29 -15.49
C LEU A 22 -9.12 -7.12 -16.85
N GLU A 23 -10.31 -6.53 -16.88
CA GLU A 23 -11.06 -6.22 -18.11
C GLU A 23 -10.30 -5.25 -19.02
N ALA A 24 -9.50 -4.33 -18.48
CA ALA A 24 -8.64 -3.45 -19.26
C ALA A 24 -7.40 -4.17 -19.85
N GLY A 25 -7.21 -5.47 -19.58
CA GLY A 25 -6.06 -6.26 -20.01
C GLY A 25 -4.87 -6.18 -19.05
N GLY A 26 -5.11 -5.78 -17.81
CA GLY A 26 -4.12 -5.83 -16.74
C GLY A 26 -3.75 -7.27 -16.39
N ALA A 27 -2.47 -7.49 -16.08
CA ALA A 27 -1.94 -8.82 -15.78
C ALA A 27 -2.08 -9.11 -14.27
N PRO A 28 -2.76 -10.19 -13.85
CA PRO A 28 -2.97 -10.50 -12.43
C PRO A 28 -1.68 -10.55 -11.60
N GLU A 29 -0.63 -11.10 -12.19
CA GLU A 29 0.66 -11.27 -11.55
C GLU A 29 1.38 -9.94 -11.32
N LYS A 30 0.87 -8.83 -11.88
CA LYS A 30 1.33 -7.44 -11.70
C LYS A 30 0.43 -6.65 -10.75
N ALA A 31 -0.72 -7.18 -10.37
CA ALA A 31 -1.62 -6.52 -9.42
C ALA A 31 -1.12 -6.65 -7.97
N ILE A 32 -1.29 -5.57 -7.22
CA ILE A 32 -1.14 -5.54 -5.77
C ILE A 32 -2.45 -5.03 -5.21
N ILE A 33 -3.16 -5.86 -4.46
CA ILE A 33 -4.41 -5.44 -3.81
C ILE A 33 -4.10 -4.49 -2.66
N HIS A 34 -4.80 -3.36 -2.59
CA HIS A 34 -4.77 -2.44 -1.47
C HIS A 34 -6.14 -2.45 -0.79
N PHE A 35 -6.15 -2.61 0.53
CA PHE A 35 -7.34 -2.47 1.36
C PHE A 35 -7.26 -1.15 2.11
N LEU A 36 -8.30 -0.33 2.00
CA LEU A 36 -8.49 0.83 2.86
C LEU A 36 -9.25 0.43 4.12
N SER A 37 -9.19 1.26 5.17
CA SER A 37 -9.86 1.00 6.45
C SER A 37 -11.39 0.90 6.34
N TRP A 38 -12.00 1.56 5.35
CA TRP A 38 -13.42 1.38 4.97
C TRP A 38 -13.64 0.15 4.08
N ASP A 39 -12.60 -0.35 3.42
CA ASP A 39 -12.63 -1.63 2.68
C ASP A 39 -12.53 -2.82 3.63
N ALA A 40 -12.20 -2.56 4.91
CA ALA A 40 -12.14 -3.51 6.01
C ALA A 40 -13.54 -3.98 6.46
N GLY A 41 -14.46 -4.16 5.51
CA GLY A 41 -15.56 -5.10 5.68
C GLY A 41 -14.96 -6.49 5.85
N ILE A 42 -14.43 -6.78 7.03
CA ILE A 42 -14.05 -8.08 7.59
C ILE A 42 -12.90 -8.80 6.86
N ILE A 43 -11.70 -8.22 6.91
CA ILE A 43 -10.47 -9.05 6.88
C ILE A 43 -9.94 -9.08 8.31
N ASP A 44 -10.76 -9.59 9.22
CA ASP A 44 -10.34 -9.89 10.58
C ASP A 44 -10.63 -11.38 10.82
N PRO A 45 -9.59 -12.24 10.82
CA PRO A 45 -9.77 -13.68 10.91
C PRO A 45 -10.34 -14.12 12.26
N TRP A 46 -10.35 -13.25 13.28
CA TRP A 46 -10.93 -13.58 14.59
C TRP A 46 -12.44 -13.38 14.64
N TRP A 47 -12.95 -12.35 13.99
CA TRP A 47 -14.39 -12.02 14.02
C TRP A 47 -15.15 -12.48 12.77
N GLY A 48 -14.45 -12.93 11.73
CA GLY A 48 -15.08 -13.39 10.50
C GLY A 48 -14.17 -14.29 9.66
N LYS A 49 -13.74 -15.41 10.26
CA LYS A 49 -12.85 -16.41 9.64
C LYS A 49 -13.35 -16.88 8.27
N ASP A 50 -14.61 -17.23 8.15
CA ASP A 50 -15.19 -17.69 6.87
C ASP A 50 -15.15 -16.58 5.82
N THR A 51 -15.48 -15.35 6.24
CA THR A 51 -15.44 -14.16 5.37
C THR A 51 -14.01 -13.82 4.95
N PHE A 52 -13.02 -14.05 5.81
CA PHE A 52 -11.60 -13.94 5.49
C PHE A 52 -11.21 -14.94 4.40
N PHE A 53 -11.50 -16.24 4.59
CA PHE A 53 -11.13 -17.27 3.61
C PHE A 53 -11.85 -17.09 2.27
N ALA A 54 -13.13 -16.72 2.28
CA ALA A 54 -13.87 -16.40 1.07
C ALA A 54 -13.22 -15.25 0.27
N ARG A 55 -12.64 -14.24 0.94
CA ARG A 55 -11.88 -13.17 0.28
C ARG A 55 -10.55 -13.66 -0.25
N VAL A 56 -9.81 -14.45 0.54
CA VAL A 56 -8.56 -15.09 0.11
C VAL A 56 -8.78 -15.88 -1.18
N ASP A 57 -9.80 -16.73 -1.21
CA ASP A 57 -10.10 -17.57 -2.37
C ASP A 57 -10.55 -16.74 -3.58
N LYS A 58 -11.31 -15.67 -3.36
CA LYS A 58 -11.68 -14.72 -4.42
C LYS A 58 -10.46 -14.04 -5.04
N ILE A 59 -9.49 -13.61 -4.23
CA ILE A 59 -8.27 -12.97 -4.73
C ILE A 59 -7.42 -13.98 -5.50
N ARG A 60 -7.31 -15.21 -5.00
CA ARG A 60 -6.62 -16.31 -5.70
C ARG A 60 -7.28 -16.66 -7.02
N ALA A 61 -8.61 -16.67 -7.09
CA ALA A 61 -9.35 -16.93 -8.32
C ALA A 61 -9.05 -15.87 -9.42
N TRP A 62 -8.64 -14.66 -9.04
CA TRP A 62 -8.16 -13.66 -9.99
C TRP A 62 -6.72 -13.86 -10.45
N GLY A 63 -5.96 -14.80 -9.87
CA GLY A 63 -4.54 -15.02 -10.14
C GLY A 63 -3.61 -14.00 -9.46
N ILE A 64 -4.12 -13.26 -8.47
CA ILE A 64 -3.38 -12.21 -7.78
C ILE A 64 -2.76 -12.78 -6.51
N SER A 65 -1.47 -12.50 -6.29
CA SER A 65 -0.68 -13.05 -5.16
C SER A 65 -0.06 -12.00 -4.26
N LYS A 66 -0.27 -10.71 -4.54
CA LYS A 66 0.33 -9.60 -3.77
C LYS A 66 -0.71 -8.70 -3.18
N ILE A 67 -0.46 -8.30 -1.94
CA ILE A 67 -1.37 -7.52 -1.14
C ILE A 67 -0.55 -6.47 -0.38
N VAL A 68 -0.97 -5.21 -0.39
CA VAL A 68 -0.51 -4.23 0.59
C VAL A 68 -1.08 -4.60 1.94
N SER A 69 -0.22 -4.59 2.94
CA SER A 69 -0.60 -4.93 4.30
C SER A 69 -1.85 -4.18 4.73
N VAL A 70 -2.83 -4.91 5.22
CA VAL A 70 -4.10 -4.35 5.68
C VAL A 70 -3.82 -3.45 6.88
N ASP A 71 -4.28 -2.21 6.83
CA ASP A 71 -4.27 -1.30 7.97
C ASP A 71 -5.69 -1.00 8.45
N PHE A 72 -5.81 -0.75 9.75
CA PHE A 72 -7.09 -0.43 10.41
C PHE A 72 -7.20 1.05 10.77
N SER A 73 -6.33 1.89 10.19
CA SER A 73 -6.12 3.30 10.52
C SER A 73 -5.90 3.57 12.03
N ALA A 74 -4.77 4.14 12.41
CA ALA A 74 -4.51 4.56 13.78
C ALA A 74 -4.37 6.08 13.83
N TRP A 75 -5.50 6.77 14.05
CA TRP A 75 -5.50 8.22 14.05
C TRP A 75 -4.91 8.74 15.35
N ALA A 76 -4.13 9.83 15.28
CA ALA A 76 -3.43 10.34 16.45
C ALA A 76 -4.37 10.86 17.55
N ASP A 77 -5.61 11.22 17.22
CA ASP A 77 -6.65 11.68 18.15
C ASP A 77 -7.46 10.54 18.78
N MET A 78 -7.32 9.29 18.30
CA MET A 78 -7.92 8.13 18.96
C MET A 78 -7.30 7.89 20.35
N PRO A 79 -8.03 7.25 21.29
CA PRO A 79 -7.42 6.76 22.53
C PRO A 79 -6.22 5.85 22.25
N LEU A 80 -5.18 5.94 23.10
CA LEU A 80 -3.94 5.18 22.89
C LEU A 80 -4.18 3.67 22.75
N VAL A 81 -5.13 3.13 23.53
CA VAL A 81 -5.55 1.72 23.46
C VAL A 81 -6.16 1.36 22.10
N ALA A 82 -6.94 2.25 21.50
CA ALA A 82 -7.54 2.01 20.18
C ALA A 82 -6.49 2.02 19.07
N GLN A 83 -5.52 2.95 19.16
CA GLN A 83 -4.38 2.99 18.23
C GLN A 83 -3.57 1.69 18.31
N ALA A 84 -3.17 1.28 19.53
CA ALA A 84 -2.42 0.05 19.75
C ALA A 84 -3.18 -1.19 19.26
N TYR A 85 -4.49 -1.25 19.51
CA TYR A 85 -5.35 -2.33 19.02
C TYR A 85 -5.41 -2.39 17.49
N ASN A 86 -5.49 -1.25 16.80
CA ASN A 86 -5.50 -1.21 15.34
C ASN A 86 -4.17 -1.69 14.74
N TYR A 87 -3.03 -1.35 15.34
CA TYR A 87 -1.73 -1.88 14.92
C TYR A 87 -1.60 -3.38 15.16
N TYR A 88 -2.05 -3.85 16.33
CA TYR A 88 -2.04 -5.26 16.65
C TYR A 88 -2.90 -6.09 15.68
N LYS A 89 -4.14 -5.65 15.42
CA LYS A 89 -5.02 -6.28 14.41
C LYS A 89 -4.36 -6.32 13.03
N SER A 90 -3.75 -5.21 12.61
CA SER A 90 -3.01 -5.16 11.34
C SER A 90 -1.93 -6.25 11.30
N ALA A 91 -1.09 -6.35 12.33
CA ALA A 91 -0.02 -7.35 12.38
C ALA A 91 -0.55 -8.80 12.27
N VAL A 92 -1.64 -9.11 12.98
CA VAL A 92 -2.27 -10.44 12.99
C VAL A 92 -2.82 -10.80 11.60
N VAL A 93 -3.63 -9.91 11.03
CA VAL A 93 -4.26 -10.11 9.73
C VAL A 93 -3.21 -10.31 8.64
N ASN A 94 -2.15 -9.50 8.67
CA ASN A 94 -1.06 -9.59 7.71
C ASN A 94 -0.26 -10.89 7.87
N SER A 95 -0.03 -11.35 9.10
CA SER A 95 0.54 -12.67 9.36
C SER A 95 -0.32 -13.78 8.73
N ASP A 96 -1.64 -13.71 8.88
CA ASP A 96 -2.54 -14.74 8.36
C ASP A 96 -2.66 -14.70 6.83
N LEU A 97 -2.56 -13.53 6.20
CA LEU A 97 -2.43 -13.41 4.74
C LEU A 97 -1.12 -14.03 4.23
N VAL A 98 0.00 -13.86 4.94
CA VAL A 98 1.26 -14.53 4.60
C VAL A 98 1.12 -16.04 4.73
N LYS A 99 0.51 -16.56 5.81
CA LYS A 99 0.23 -18.00 5.96
C LYS A 99 -0.70 -18.53 4.87
N ALA A 100 -1.61 -17.70 4.36
CA ALA A 100 -2.44 -17.99 3.20
C ALA A 100 -1.70 -17.85 1.85
N GLY A 101 -0.37 -17.66 1.84
CA GLY A 101 0.45 -17.70 0.63
C GLY A 101 0.50 -16.39 -0.16
N PHE A 102 0.04 -15.26 0.42
CA PHE A 102 0.22 -13.95 -0.21
C PHE A 102 1.60 -13.36 0.12
N SER A 103 2.17 -12.68 -0.86
CA SER A 103 3.29 -11.76 -0.62
C SER A 103 2.73 -10.43 -0.13
N VAL A 104 2.81 -10.21 1.20
CA VAL A 104 2.35 -8.98 1.85
C VAL A 104 3.42 -7.90 1.77
N ILE A 105 3.05 -6.76 1.21
CA ILE A 105 3.88 -5.56 1.09
C ILE A 105 3.65 -4.69 2.33
N PRO A 106 4.69 -4.37 3.12
CA PRO A 106 4.53 -3.64 4.38
C PRO A 106 4.20 -2.16 4.12
N ASN A 107 2.94 -1.78 4.31
CA ASN A 107 2.49 -0.40 4.47
C ASN A 107 2.72 0.01 5.93
N VAL A 108 3.84 0.68 6.17
CA VAL A 108 4.23 1.08 7.52
C VAL A 108 3.56 2.41 7.84
N GLN A 109 2.76 2.40 8.91
CA GLN A 109 2.02 3.57 9.39
C GLN A 109 2.38 3.86 10.84
N TRP A 110 2.11 5.08 11.30
CA TRP A 110 2.37 5.53 12.66
C TRP A 110 1.40 6.65 13.05
N SER A 111 1.24 6.87 14.36
CA SER A 111 0.25 7.81 14.90
C SER A 111 0.88 8.75 15.93
N ARG A 112 1.45 8.18 17.01
CA ARG A 112 2.08 8.91 18.11
C ARG A 112 3.46 8.35 18.44
N PRO A 113 4.41 9.21 18.85
CA PRO A 113 5.74 8.79 19.28
C PRO A 113 5.78 7.69 20.35
N SER A 114 4.83 7.71 21.29
CA SER A 114 4.75 6.70 22.35
C SER A 114 4.49 5.27 21.84
N LEU A 115 4.02 5.11 20.60
CA LEU A 115 3.76 3.80 19.98
C LEU A 115 4.81 3.39 18.96
N HIS A 116 5.77 4.25 18.63
CA HIS A 116 6.76 3.97 17.57
C HIS A 116 7.52 2.66 17.80
N GLY A 117 8.02 2.43 19.02
CA GLY A 117 8.75 1.21 19.36
C GLY A 117 7.92 -0.05 19.10
N MET A 118 6.66 -0.05 19.54
CA MET A 118 5.72 -1.16 19.30
C MET A 118 5.48 -1.36 17.80
N VAL A 119 5.09 -0.31 17.08
CA VAL A 119 4.67 -0.42 15.68
C VAL A 119 5.80 -0.85 14.75
N PHE A 120 7.00 -0.28 14.92
CA PHE A 120 8.14 -0.67 14.09
C PHE A 120 8.69 -2.05 14.46
N SER A 121 8.51 -2.50 15.71
CA SER A 121 8.88 -3.87 16.11
C SER A 121 8.04 -4.96 15.42
N PHE A 122 6.77 -4.68 15.10
CA PHE A 122 5.93 -5.63 14.34
C PHE A 122 6.46 -5.90 12.94
N TRP A 123 7.14 -4.92 12.34
CA TRP A 123 7.74 -5.06 11.02
C TRP A 123 9.19 -5.55 11.08
N GLY A 124 9.96 -5.10 12.07
CA GLY A 124 11.41 -5.31 12.13
C GLY A 124 12.13 -4.61 10.98
N ARG A 125 13.38 -5.00 10.70
CA ARG A 125 14.11 -4.52 9.53
C ARG A 125 13.47 -5.05 8.24
N ARG A 126 13.32 -4.19 7.23
CA ARG A 126 12.72 -4.56 5.94
C ARG A 126 13.47 -3.90 4.81
N ASP A 127 13.86 -4.68 3.80
CA ASP A 127 14.47 -4.13 2.57
C ASP A 127 13.51 -3.28 1.75
N PHE A 128 12.20 -3.50 1.90
CA PHE A 128 11.16 -2.83 1.17
C PHE A 128 10.10 -2.31 2.14
N VAL A 129 9.71 -1.03 1.99
CA VAL A 129 8.60 -0.41 2.74
C VAL A 129 7.74 0.42 1.79
N LEU A 130 6.42 0.35 1.98
CA LEU A 130 5.45 1.29 1.43
C LEU A 130 5.00 2.25 2.55
N VAL A 131 4.84 3.52 2.22
CA VAL A 131 4.25 4.54 3.10
C VAL A 131 3.10 5.21 2.38
N ASP A 132 1.92 5.16 2.99
CA ASP A 132 0.81 6.05 2.64
C ASP A 132 1.07 7.47 3.15
N CYS A 133 1.24 8.41 2.22
CA CYS A 133 1.49 9.81 2.47
C CYS A 133 0.22 10.67 2.53
N ASN A 134 -0.99 10.09 2.60
CA ASN A 134 -2.30 10.77 2.74
C ASN A 134 -2.48 11.50 4.09
N HIS A 135 -1.44 12.18 4.56
CA HIS A 135 -1.42 12.92 5.80
C HIS A 135 -1.49 14.41 5.49
N ASN A 136 -2.38 15.13 6.18
CA ASN A 136 -2.52 16.57 6.00
C ASN A 136 -1.38 17.32 6.71
N VAL A 137 -0.18 17.27 6.12
CA VAL A 137 1.04 17.93 6.61
C VAL A 137 1.01 19.46 6.52
N SER A 138 -0.09 20.06 6.03
CA SER A 138 -0.30 21.52 6.14
C SER A 138 -0.68 21.94 7.56
N LYS A 139 -1.25 21.02 8.35
CA LYS A 139 -1.52 21.25 9.77
C LYS A 139 -0.25 20.99 10.59
N PRO A 140 0.22 21.94 11.41
CA PRO A 140 1.47 21.81 12.15
C PRO A 140 1.58 20.54 13.00
N GLU A 141 0.51 20.18 13.72
CA GLU A 141 0.52 18.98 14.57
C GLU A 141 0.61 17.69 13.76
N ASN A 142 -0.14 17.60 12.65
CA ASN A 142 -0.05 16.45 11.75
C ASN A 142 1.33 16.33 11.12
N ALA A 143 1.93 17.45 10.72
CA ALA A 143 3.28 17.47 10.20
C ALA A 143 4.27 16.97 11.26
N ARG A 144 4.19 17.49 12.49
CA ARG A 144 5.07 17.09 13.60
C ARG A 144 5.01 15.58 13.84
N LEU A 145 3.80 15.01 13.95
CA LEU A 145 3.60 13.58 14.17
C LEU A 145 4.05 12.74 12.98
N PHE A 146 3.67 13.14 11.76
CA PHE A 146 4.04 12.42 10.55
C PHE A 146 5.56 12.35 10.39
N TRP A 147 6.25 13.47 10.61
CA TRP A 147 7.71 13.53 10.47
C TRP A 147 8.45 12.79 11.58
N ALA A 148 7.99 12.87 12.83
CA ALA A 148 8.59 12.12 13.93
C ALA A 148 8.56 10.61 13.65
N GLY A 149 7.43 10.07 13.16
CA GLY A 149 7.36 8.66 12.81
C GLY A 149 8.08 8.30 11.52
N ALA A 150 8.10 9.18 10.52
CA ALA A 150 8.88 8.97 9.31
C ALA A 150 10.37 8.83 9.63
N ASP A 151 10.92 9.75 10.43
CA ASP A 151 12.32 9.73 10.83
C ASP A 151 12.64 8.45 11.62
N GLN A 152 11.82 8.12 12.63
CA GLN A 152 11.99 6.88 13.41
C GLN A 152 11.88 5.61 12.55
N MET A 153 10.94 5.55 11.60
CA MET A 153 10.77 4.41 10.69
C MET A 153 12.01 4.21 9.83
N LEU A 154 12.50 5.28 9.20
CA LEU A 154 13.67 5.19 8.32
C LEU A 154 14.93 4.79 9.09
N ASP A 155 15.09 5.28 10.32
CA ASP A 155 16.23 4.96 11.19
C ASP A 155 16.15 3.51 11.73
N THR A 156 14.96 3.05 12.12
CA THR A 156 14.78 1.72 12.74
C THR A 156 14.75 0.61 11.70
N MET A 157 14.03 0.81 10.59
CA MET A 157 13.80 -0.23 9.58
C MET A 157 14.88 -0.25 8.50
N ALA A 158 15.55 0.87 8.26
CA ALA A 158 16.64 1.06 7.28
C ALA A 158 16.37 0.40 5.91
N PRO A 159 15.28 0.77 5.22
CA PRO A 159 14.90 0.09 3.98
C PRO A 159 15.81 0.44 2.81
N ARG A 160 16.00 -0.52 1.90
CA ARG A 160 16.69 -0.30 0.61
C ARG A 160 15.76 0.27 -0.45
N THR A 161 14.46 -0.02 -0.34
CA THR A 161 13.42 0.44 -1.25
C THR A 161 12.26 1.03 -0.48
N LEU A 162 11.89 2.26 -0.84
CA LEU A 162 10.80 3.01 -0.25
C LEU A 162 9.80 3.40 -1.34
N TRP A 163 8.59 2.90 -1.22
CA TRP A 163 7.45 3.32 -2.04
C TRP A 163 6.62 4.34 -1.29
N LEU A 164 6.35 5.46 -1.95
CA LEU A 164 5.53 6.54 -1.42
C LEU A 164 4.24 6.57 -2.23
N TRP A 165 3.11 6.39 -1.58
CA TRP A 165 1.80 6.37 -2.24
C TRP A 165 0.87 7.42 -1.65
N GLY A 166 0.02 8.01 -2.48
CA GLY A 166 -0.96 9.00 -2.04
C GLY A 166 -0.33 10.30 -1.54
N GLY A 167 -1.18 11.17 -0.98
CA GLY A 167 -0.75 12.38 -0.29
C GLY A 167 -0.54 13.62 -1.14
N PRO A 168 -0.52 14.79 -0.49
CA PRO A 168 -0.20 16.05 -1.13
C PRO A 168 1.30 16.12 -1.46
N LYS A 169 1.66 16.90 -2.48
CA LYS A 169 3.04 17.09 -2.94
C LYS A 169 4.05 17.38 -1.81
N PRO A 170 3.77 18.25 -0.82
CA PRO A 170 4.70 18.49 0.29
C PRO A 170 5.02 17.26 1.14
N ALA A 171 4.07 16.34 1.33
CA ALA A 171 4.29 15.10 2.07
C ALA A 171 5.25 14.17 1.30
N LEU A 172 4.98 13.97 0.01
CA LEU A 172 5.83 13.17 -0.88
C LEU A 172 7.26 13.72 -0.96
N GLU A 173 7.41 15.03 -1.20
CA GLU A 173 8.74 15.66 -1.28
C GLU A 173 9.50 15.61 0.04
N GLY A 174 8.80 15.79 1.18
CA GLY A 174 9.39 15.67 2.50
C GLY A 174 9.92 14.26 2.79
N MET A 175 9.17 13.22 2.41
CA MET A 175 9.63 11.83 2.49
C MET A 175 10.84 11.56 1.60
N VAL A 176 10.83 12.05 0.36
CA VAL A 176 11.98 11.90 -0.56
C VAL A 176 13.24 12.55 0.03
N ARG A 177 13.13 13.76 0.59
CA ARG A 177 14.28 14.43 1.23
C ARG A 177 14.83 13.62 2.42
N ARG A 178 13.96 13.15 3.30
CA ARG A 178 14.35 12.34 4.48
C ARG A 178 15.01 11.02 4.09
N ALA A 179 14.49 10.35 3.07
CA ALA A 179 15.05 9.10 2.57
C ALA A 179 16.42 9.30 1.93
N ARG A 180 16.60 10.39 1.16
CA ARG A 180 17.91 10.77 0.58
C ARG A 180 18.94 11.11 1.66
N ALA A 181 18.54 11.82 2.72
CA ALA A 181 19.42 12.13 3.85
C ALA A 181 19.95 10.87 4.56
N ARG A 182 19.27 9.72 4.39
CA ARG A 182 19.64 8.41 4.93
C ARG A 182 20.22 7.46 3.89
N ASN A 183 20.58 7.98 2.71
CA ASN A 183 21.15 7.22 1.60
C ASN A 183 20.28 6.02 1.16
N ILE A 184 18.96 6.13 1.26
CA ILE A 184 18.06 5.09 0.75
C ILE A 184 18.13 5.08 -0.79
N PRO A 185 18.58 3.98 -1.40
CA PRO A 185 18.96 3.99 -2.81
C PRO A 185 17.74 4.06 -3.75
N ASN A 186 16.61 3.45 -3.37
CA ASN A 186 15.45 3.34 -4.24
C ASN A 186 14.23 4.01 -3.59
N VAL A 187 13.99 5.28 -3.90
CA VAL A 187 12.79 6.01 -3.45
C VAL A 187 11.89 6.28 -4.64
N LEU A 188 10.65 5.81 -4.56
CA LEU A 188 9.76 5.79 -5.70
C LEU A 188 8.36 6.26 -5.31
N ILE A 189 7.79 7.14 -6.13
CA ILE A 189 6.41 7.60 -5.96
C ILE A 189 5.52 6.70 -6.80
N VAL A 190 4.60 6.00 -6.13
CA VAL A 190 3.70 5.05 -6.78
C VAL A 190 2.58 5.83 -7.50
N PRO A 191 2.34 5.58 -8.80
CA PRO A 191 1.30 6.29 -9.53
C PRO A 191 -0.09 6.01 -8.97
N SER A 192 -0.99 6.99 -9.09
CA SER A 192 -2.38 6.82 -8.68
C SER A 192 -3.09 5.75 -9.54
N ARG A 193 -4.11 5.11 -8.96
CA ARG A 193 -5.01 4.18 -9.66
C ARG A 193 -5.50 4.73 -11.00
N ALA A 194 -5.98 5.98 -11.01
CA ALA A 194 -6.53 6.61 -12.21
C ALA A 194 -5.50 6.72 -13.34
N LYS A 195 -4.23 6.99 -12.99
CA LYS A 195 -3.13 7.07 -13.95
C LYS A 195 -2.82 5.70 -14.55
N VAL A 196 -2.82 4.65 -13.72
CA VAL A 196 -2.62 3.26 -14.15
C VAL A 196 -3.73 2.81 -15.10
N LEU A 197 -5.00 2.92 -14.69
CA LEU A 197 -6.14 2.51 -15.52
C LEU A 197 -6.16 3.24 -16.86
N SER A 198 -5.88 4.55 -16.84
CA SER A 198 -5.82 5.36 -18.06
C SER A 198 -4.72 4.88 -19.02
N ALA A 199 -3.56 4.46 -18.50
CA ALA A 199 -2.48 3.92 -19.30
C ALA A 199 -2.86 2.56 -19.93
N LEU A 200 -3.48 1.66 -19.17
CA LEU A 200 -3.96 0.37 -19.68
C LEU A 200 -5.01 0.53 -20.78
N CYS A 201 -6.00 1.41 -20.56
CA CYS A 201 -7.03 1.70 -21.56
C CYS A 201 -6.44 2.25 -22.87
N ARG A 202 -5.42 3.12 -22.80
CA ARG A 202 -4.71 3.62 -23.99
C ARG A 202 -3.96 2.50 -24.72
N ALA A 203 -3.17 1.71 -23.99
CA ALA A 203 -2.42 0.59 -24.57
C ALA A 203 -3.34 -0.44 -25.24
N ARG A 204 -4.51 -0.72 -24.66
CA ARG A 204 -5.53 -1.59 -25.26
C ARG A 204 -6.08 -1.02 -26.57
N LYS A 205 -6.41 0.28 -26.61
CA LYS A 205 -6.89 0.95 -27.84
C LYS A 205 -5.83 0.94 -28.95
N GLU A 206 -4.56 1.17 -28.61
CA GLU A 206 -3.45 1.12 -29.56
C GLU A 206 -3.25 -0.27 -30.14
N ARG A 207 -3.30 -1.32 -29.31
CA ARG A 207 -3.25 -2.72 -29.79
C ARG A 207 -4.39 -3.04 -30.75
N ALA A 208 -5.61 -2.61 -30.42
CA ALA A 208 -6.79 -2.83 -31.27
C ALA A 208 -6.64 -2.15 -32.65
N LYS A 209 -6.08 -0.93 -32.70
CA LYS A 209 -5.79 -0.23 -33.97
C LYS A 209 -4.70 -0.93 -34.79
N CYS A 210 -3.63 -1.42 -34.15
CA CYS A 210 -2.59 -2.16 -34.85
C CYS A 210 -3.08 -3.52 -35.39
N SER A 211 -4.01 -4.19 -34.70
CA SER A 211 -4.62 -5.42 -35.22
C SER A 211 -5.55 -5.17 -36.40
N SER A 212 -6.31 -4.07 -36.42
CA SER A 212 -7.19 -3.76 -37.56
C SER A 212 -6.44 -3.34 -38.83
N LEU A 213 -5.22 -2.82 -38.70
CA LEU A 213 -4.36 -2.43 -39.83
C LEU A 213 -3.60 -3.61 -40.46
N LYS A 214 -3.57 -4.78 -39.80
CA LYS A 214 -2.88 -5.99 -40.29
C LYS A 214 -3.80 -6.97 -41.03
N VAL A 215 -5.09 -6.65 -41.14
CA VAL A 215 -6.13 -7.48 -41.80
C VAL A 215 -6.62 -6.81 -43.11
N GLY A 216 -5.90 -5.81 -43.60
CA GLY A 216 -6.16 -5.11 -44.87
C GLY A 216 -5.05 -5.34 -45.89
#